data_AF-A0AAV2IBK0-F1
#
_entry.id   AF-A0AAV2IBK0-F1
#
_cell.length_a   1.000
_cell.length_b   1.000
_cell.length_c   1.000
_cell.angle_alpha   90.00
_cell.angle_beta   90.00
_cell.angle_gamma   90.00
#
_symmetry.space_group_name_H-M   'P 1'
#
loop_
_entity.id
_entity.type
_entity.pdbx_description
1 polymer ?
#
loop_
_entity_poly.entity_id
_entity_poly.type
_entity_poly.pdbx_seq_one_letter_code
_entity_poly.pdbx_strand_id
1 'polypeptide(L)'
;CDPGFYGADCKSKCSRNCSSAGHICDVINGSCFGCNPGVYGDKCITPCPPNCKDSVCSIKTGNCFSCKSGFYGSECFIPCSNSCKEAACEINSGNCTKCNSGFYGANCMISCPTNCKNSDCDINSGNCTSCQAGFQGDRCVEVILIIITGDINFIDCLIILACSNYTHGESCKFICSQNCKSNFTGSRVCDSANGHCLNGCRSGYDGLDCLKCKLMNYYFL
;
A
#
# COMPACT_ATOMS: atom_id res chain seq x y z
N CYS A 1 -35.22 45.23 -3.04
CA CYS A 1 -34.34 45.86 -2.03
C CYS A 1 -33.20 46.54 -2.76
N ASP A 2 -32.65 47.62 -2.21
CA ASP A 2 -31.40 48.20 -2.73
C ASP A 2 -30.24 47.19 -2.60
N PRO A 3 -29.18 47.30 -3.44
CA PRO A 3 -28.02 46.41 -3.35
C PRO A 3 -27.44 46.35 -1.92
N GLY A 4 -27.22 45.15 -1.41
CA GLY A 4 -26.72 44.92 -0.05
C GLY A 4 -27.81 44.81 1.02
N PHE A 5 -29.09 44.80 0.65
CA PHE A 5 -30.23 44.57 1.56
C PHE A 5 -31.13 43.41 1.11
N TYR A 6 -31.77 42.74 2.08
CA TYR A 6 -32.66 41.60 1.84
C TYR A 6 -33.85 41.58 2.83
N GLY A 7 -34.81 40.69 2.57
CA GLY A 7 -35.98 40.43 3.40
C GLY A 7 -37.25 41.13 2.91
N ALA A 8 -38.40 40.75 3.47
CA ALA A 8 -39.71 41.23 3.02
C ALA A 8 -39.89 42.76 3.08
N ASP A 9 -39.20 43.43 4.01
CA ASP A 9 -39.21 44.89 4.16
C ASP A 9 -37.89 45.57 3.76
N CYS A 10 -36.94 44.82 3.20
CA CYS A 10 -35.64 45.30 2.75
C CYS A 10 -34.79 46.01 3.83
N LYS A 11 -34.99 45.72 5.12
CA LYS A 11 -34.20 46.34 6.21
C LYS A 11 -32.98 45.53 6.64
N SER A 12 -32.92 44.24 6.31
CA SER A 12 -31.80 43.39 6.70
C SER A 12 -30.61 43.61 5.77
N LYS A 13 -29.40 43.75 6.32
CA LYS A 13 -28.17 43.94 5.54
C LYS A 13 -27.56 42.60 5.17
N CYS A 14 -27.14 42.47 3.91
CA CYS A 14 -26.31 41.36 3.47
C CYS A 14 -24.99 41.29 4.28
N SER A 15 -24.42 40.09 4.39
CA SER A 15 -23.14 39.88 5.04
C SER A 15 -22.03 40.63 4.31
N ARG A 16 -21.16 41.33 5.05
CA ARG A 16 -19.96 41.98 4.50
C ARG A 16 -18.95 40.99 3.90
N ASN A 17 -19.14 39.70 4.18
CA ASN A 17 -18.30 38.65 3.65
C ASN A 17 -18.85 38.01 2.37
N CYS A 18 -19.98 38.48 1.82
CA CYS A 18 -20.35 38.11 0.45
C CYS A 18 -19.29 38.66 -0.52
N SER A 19 -18.77 37.84 -1.43
CA SER A 19 -17.67 38.18 -2.33
C SER A 19 -18.03 39.10 -3.50
N SER A 20 -19.31 39.33 -3.72
CA SER A 20 -19.84 40.24 -4.74
C SER A 20 -19.52 41.71 -4.41
N ALA A 21 -19.27 42.51 -5.45
CA ALA A 21 -19.12 43.96 -5.29
C ALA A 21 -20.38 44.55 -4.66
N GLY A 22 -20.22 45.28 -3.54
CA GLY A 22 -21.34 45.82 -2.76
C GLY A 22 -22.06 44.78 -1.88
N HIS A 23 -21.49 43.60 -1.67
CA HIS A 23 -22.02 42.56 -0.77
C HIS A 23 -23.43 42.10 -1.15
N ILE A 24 -23.69 41.92 -2.44
CA ILE A 24 -24.99 41.46 -2.96
C ILE A 24 -25.28 40.03 -2.48
N CYS A 25 -26.47 39.83 -1.93
CA CYS A 25 -27.01 38.56 -1.52
C CYS A 25 -28.43 38.35 -2.09
N ASP A 26 -28.96 37.14 -1.99
CA ASP A 26 -30.33 36.82 -2.36
C ASP A 26 -31.32 37.72 -1.61
N VAL A 27 -32.22 38.36 -2.35
CA VAL A 27 -33.11 39.39 -1.82
C VAL A 27 -34.18 38.84 -0.88
N ILE A 28 -34.46 37.53 -0.91
CA ILE A 28 -35.49 36.87 -0.10
C ILE A 28 -34.87 36.41 1.23
N ASN A 29 -33.82 35.59 1.17
CA ASN A 29 -33.28 34.90 2.37
C ASN A 29 -31.93 35.45 2.87
N GLY A 30 -31.29 36.31 2.08
CA GLY A 30 -30.01 36.93 2.41
C GLY A 30 -28.80 36.04 2.16
N SER A 31 -28.92 34.96 1.39
CA SER A 31 -27.83 34.05 1.08
C SER A 31 -26.85 34.65 0.07
N CYS A 32 -25.56 34.59 0.36
CA CYS A 32 -24.49 34.99 -0.56
C CYS A 32 -24.31 33.96 -1.68
N PHE A 33 -23.99 34.43 -2.89
CA PHE A 33 -23.61 33.56 -4.01
C PHE A 33 -22.15 33.07 -3.95
N GLY A 34 -21.34 33.71 -3.11
CA GLY A 34 -19.94 33.41 -2.87
C GLY A 34 -19.46 34.11 -1.60
N CYS A 35 -18.44 33.55 -0.95
CA CYS A 35 -17.84 34.09 0.25
C CYS A 35 -16.43 34.60 -0.01
N ASN A 36 -16.03 35.62 0.75
CA ASN A 36 -14.62 36.00 0.87
C ASN A 36 -13.81 34.84 1.49
N PRO A 37 -12.51 34.71 1.17
CA PRO A 37 -11.64 33.72 1.80
C PRO A 37 -11.70 33.80 3.34
N GLY A 38 -11.67 32.65 3.98
CA GLY A 38 -11.72 32.51 5.44
C GLY A 38 -13.10 32.26 6.03
N VAL A 39 -14.18 32.36 5.26
CA VAL A 39 -15.54 32.07 5.74
C VAL A 39 -16.39 31.30 4.74
N TYR A 40 -17.40 30.60 5.25
CA TYR A 40 -18.35 29.80 4.48
C TYR A 40 -19.76 29.85 5.09
N GLY A 41 -20.66 29.07 4.51
CA GLY A 41 -22.07 29.01 4.83
C GLY A 41 -22.88 30.00 3.99
N ASP A 42 -24.19 29.83 4.00
CA ASP A 42 -25.11 30.61 3.17
C ASP A 42 -24.97 32.12 3.38
N LYS A 43 -24.57 32.57 4.58
CA LYS A 43 -24.37 34.00 4.91
C LYS A 43 -22.89 34.38 5.11
N CYS A 44 -21.94 33.50 4.81
CA CYS A 44 -20.50 33.76 4.95
C CYS A 44 -20.10 34.26 6.35
N ILE A 45 -20.66 33.65 7.39
CA ILE A 45 -20.41 34.02 8.80
C ILE A 45 -19.60 32.96 9.54
N THR A 46 -19.50 31.75 9.01
CA THR A 46 -18.81 30.64 9.68
C THR A 46 -17.36 30.61 9.21
N PRO A 47 -16.36 30.60 10.09
CA PRO A 47 -14.96 30.57 9.68
C PRO A 47 -14.59 29.23 9.05
N CYS A 48 -13.79 29.26 7.97
CA CYS A 48 -13.17 28.06 7.43
C CYS A 48 -12.22 27.43 8.46
N PRO A 49 -11.99 26.10 8.38
CA PRO A 49 -10.94 25.45 9.18
C PRO A 49 -9.56 26.16 9.04
N PRO A 50 -8.80 26.29 10.14
CA PRO A 50 -7.59 27.11 10.21
C PRO A 50 -6.47 26.62 9.29
N ASN A 51 -6.48 25.34 8.95
CA ASN A 51 -5.46 24.67 8.15
C ASN A 51 -5.87 24.47 6.69
N CYS A 52 -7.01 25.02 6.25
CA CYS A 52 -7.27 25.11 4.82
C CYS A 52 -6.19 25.97 4.15
N LYS A 53 -5.68 25.49 3.01
CA LYS A 53 -4.74 26.26 2.20
C LYS A 53 -5.42 27.53 1.69
N ASP A 54 -4.71 28.65 1.76
CA ASP A 54 -5.19 29.99 1.36
C ASP A 54 -6.51 30.41 2.03
N SER A 55 -6.88 29.75 3.14
CA SER A 55 -8.16 29.94 3.84
C SER A 55 -9.39 29.71 2.94
N VAL A 56 -9.28 28.88 1.90
CA VAL A 56 -10.38 28.58 0.98
C VAL A 56 -11.04 27.26 1.36
N CYS A 57 -12.35 27.31 1.58
CA CYS A 57 -13.18 26.13 1.84
C CYS A 57 -14.50 26.20 1.07
N SER A 58 -15.16 25.04 0.93
CA SER A 58 -16.45 24.91 0.28
C SER A 58 -17.52 25.76 0.97
N ILE A 59 -18.19 26.62 0.21
CA ILE A 59 -19.29 27.48 0.73
C ILE A 59 -20.39 26.66 1.43
N LYS A 60 -20.68 25.45 0.93
CA LYS A 60 -21.77 24.61 1.46
C LYS A 60 -21.35 23.77 2.66
N THR A 61 -20.16 23.18 2.61
CA THR A 61 -19.75 22.15 3.57
C THR A 61 -18.69 22.62 4.56
N GLY A 62 -17.94 23.68 4.26
CA GLY A 62 -16.78 24.08 5.06
C GLY A 62 -15.52 23.24 4.85
N ASN A 63 -15.60 22.19 4.02
CA ASN A 63 -14.45 21.35 3.70
C ASN A 63 -13.40 22.13 2.91
N CYS A 64 -12.14 21.92 3.25
CA CYS A 64 -11.01 22.47 2.53
C CYS A 64 -10.83 21.75 1.18
N PHE A 65 -10.44 22.48 0.14
CA PHE A 65 -10.02 21.88 -1.13
C PHE A 65 -8.59 21.34 -1.09
N SER A 66 -7.76 21.94 -0.23
CA SER A 66 -6.41 21.49 0.08
C SER A 66 -6.00 21.98 1.46
N CYS A 67 -5.04 21.28 2.08
CA CYS A 67 -4.51 21.63 3.39
C CYS A 67 -3.20 22.40 3.29
N LYS A 68 -2.89 23.19 4.32
CA LYS A 68 -1.53 23.65 4.59
C LYS A 68 -0.63 22.44 4.83
N SER A 69 0.66 22.56 4.51
CA SER A 69 1.64 21.50 4.74
C SER A 69 1.60 21.00 6.17
N GLY A 70 1.67 19.68 6.35
CA GLY A 70 1.60 19.03 7.65
C GLY A 70 0.20 18.69 8.14
N PHE A 71 -0.86 18.91 7.36
CA PHE A 71 -2.22 18.53 7.73
C PHE A 71 -2.97 17.81 6.60
N TYR A 72 -3.91 16.96 6.99
CA TYR A 72 -4.83 16.25 6.10
C TYR A 72 -6.22 16.08 6.74
N GLY A 73 -7.12 15.45 5.99
CA GLY A 73 -8.54 15.35 6.26
C GLY A 73 -9.33 16.43 5.53
N SER A 74 -10.64 16.23 5.38
CA SER A 74 -11.55 17.18 4.71
C SER A 74 -11.56 18.56 5.35
N GLU A 75 -11.21 18.66 6.63
CA GLU A 75 -11.14 19.91 7.41
C GLU A 75 -9.70 20.25 7.83
N CYS A 76 -8.70 19.47 7.41
CA CYS A 76 -7.28 19.70 7.71
C CYS A 76 -6.94 19.74 9.22
N PHE A 77 -7.66 18.98 10.04
CA PHE A 77 -7.38 18.91 11.48
C PHE A 77 -6.37 17.84 11.87
N ILE A 78 -6.06 16.90 10.97
CA ILE A 78 -5.23 15.75 11.30
C ILE A 78 -3.79 16.03 10.85
N PRO A 79 -2.78 15.97 11.72
CA PRO A 79 -1.40 16.20 11.33
C PRO A 79 -0.84 15.04 10.49
N CYS A 80 -0.01 15.35 9.49
CA CYS A 80 0.76 14.34 8.76
C CYS A 80 1.78 13.66 9.69
N SER A 81 2.21 12.45 9.34
CA SER A 81 3.33 11.78 10.01
C SER A 81 4.60 12.64 9.94
N ASN A 82 5.34 12.74 11.05
CA ASN A 82 6.63 13.44 11.11
C ASN A 82 7.71 12.79 10.20
N SER A 83 7.49 11.54 9.80
CA SER A 83 8.36 10.82 8.86
C SER A 83 8.05 11.14 7.39
N CYS A 84 6.97 11.90 7.11
CA CYS A 84 6.73 12.43 5.77
C CYS A 84 7.77 13.50 5.44
N LYS A 85 8.36 13.42 4.25
CA LYS A 85 9.25 14.45 3.75
C LYS A 85 8.48 15.76 3.55
N GLU A 86 9.05 16.86 4.04
CA GLU A 86 8.45 18.20 3.95
C GLU A 86 7.02 18.29 4.54
N ALA A 87 6.65 17.35 5.43
CA ALA A 87 5.31 17.21 5.98
C ALA A 87 4.21 17.11 4.88
N ALA A 88 4.55 16.54 3.73
CA ALA A 88 3.65 16.42 2.58
C ALA A 88 2.91 15.07 2.58
N CYS A 89 1.61 15.12 2.88
CA CYS A 89 0.72 13.96 2.82
C CYS A 89 -0.58 14.22 2.05
N GLU A 90 -1.19 13.14 1.56
CA GLU A 90 -2.45 13.20 0.81
C GLU A 90 -3.63 13.59 1.70
N ILE A 91 -4.49 14.51 1.21
CA ILE A 91 -5.62 15.04 1.98
C ILE A 91 -6.61 13.97 2.47
N ASN A 92 -6.86 12.92 1.69
CA ASN A 92 -7.88 11.91 2.02
C ASN A 92 -7.33 10.75 2.86
N SER A 93 -6.11 10.30 2.57
CA SER A 93 -5.53 9.09 3.17
C SER A 93 -4.55 9.40 4.30
N GLY A 94 -3.95 10.59 4.30
CA GLY A 94 -2.81 10.93 5.17
C GLY A 94 -1.50 10.30 4.73
N ASN A 95 -1.49 9.51 3.64
CA ASN A 95 -0.29 8.84 3.15
C ASN A 95 0.74 9.88 2.68
N CYS A 96 1.99 9.68 3.11
CA CYS A 96 3.08 10.53 2.67
C CYS A 96 3.34 10.33 1.17
N THR A 97 3.54 11.42 0.45
CA THR A 97 3.96 11.37 -0.98
C THR A 97 5.42 10.95 -1.13
N LYS A 98 6.24 11.28 -0.11
CA LYS A 98 7.65 10.89 0.03
C LYS A 98 7.98 10.72 1.51
N CYS A 99 8.90 9.82 1.81
CA CYS A 99 9.43 9.61 3.16
C CYS A 99 10.74 10.35 3.38
N ASN A 100 11.01 10.69 4.64
CA ASN A 100 12.36 10.99 5.07
C ASN A 100 13.25 9.75 4.84
N SER A 101 14.54 9.98 4.55
CA SER A 101 15.50 8.90 4.38
C SER A 101 15.47 7.93 5.56
N GLY A 102 15.48 6.63 5.27
CA GLY A 102 15.38 5.57 6.26
C GLY A 102 13.97 5.11 6.57
N PHE A 103 12.93 5.63 5.91
CA PHE A 103 11.54 5.20 6.11
C PHE A 103 10.82 4.89 4.80
N TYR A 104 9.85 3.98 4.88
CA TYR A 104 8.94 3.59 3.79
C TYR A 104 7.57 3.15 4.34
N GLY A 105 6.67 2.81 3.42
CA GLY A 105 5.31 2.36 3.67
C GLY A 105 4.31 3.50 3.84
N ALA A 106 3.06 3.15 4.09
CA ALA A 106 2.01 4.11 4.43
C ALA A 106 2.45 4.95 5.64
N ASN A 107 2.31 6.27 5.53
CA ASN A 107 2.70 7.24 6.56
C ASN A 107 4.19 7.16 6.99
N CYS A 108 5.06 6.50 6.20
CA CYS A 108 6.49 6.34 6.48
C CYS A 108 6.79 5.77 7.87
N MET A 109 6.00 4.77 8.29
CA MET A 109 6.12 4.16 9.63
C MET A 109 7.08 2.98 9.69
N ILE A 110 7.61 2.52 8.54
CA ILE A 110 8.48 1.34 8.46
C ILE A 110 9.89 1.79 8.15
N SER A 111 10.89 1.33 8.90
CA SER A 111 12.29 1.68 8.64
C SER A 111 12.86 0.89 7.47
N CYS A 112 13.64 1.55 6.60
CA CYS A 112 14.39 0.87 5.53
C CYS A 112 15.34 -0.19 6.11
N PRO A 113 15.66 -1.25 5.36
CA PRO A 113 16.70 -2.20 5.73
C PRO A 113 18.03 -1.50 6.08
N THR A 114 18.70 -1.96 7.14
CA THR A 114 19.88 -1.31 7.74
C THR A 114 21.01 -1.07 6.73
N ASN A 115 21.22 -2.00 5.79
CA ASN A 115 22.35 -1.96 4.86
C ASN A 115 21.99 -1.37 3.50
N CYS A 116 20.82 -0.74 3.37
CA CYS A 116 20.57 0.13 2.22
C CYS A 116 21.59 1.27 2.22
N LYS A 117 22.19 1.55 1.08
CA LYS A 117 23.09 2.69 0.91
C LYS A 117 22.32 3.98 1.19
N ASN A 118 22.88 4.86 2.02
CA ASN A 118 22.26 6.13 2.45
C ASN A 118 20.87 5.97 3.09
N SER A 119 20.50 4.77 3.55
CA SER A 119 19.16 4.47 4.05
C SER A 119 18.06 4.78 3.02
N ASP A 120 18.37 4.65 1.73
CA ASP A 120 17.45 4.93 0.64
C ASP A 120 16.76 3.65 0.17
N CYS A 121 15.44 3.62 0.30
CA CYS A 121 14.62 2.51 -0.12
C CYS A 121 13.30 2.98 -0.75
N ASP A 122 12.75 2.17 -1.64
CA ASP A 122 11.49 2.46 -2.32
C ASP A 122 10.34 2.60 -1.31
N ILE A 123 9.53 3.64 -1.50
CA ILE A 123 8.46 4.00 -0.56
C ILE A 123 7.39 2.91 -0.40
N ASN A 124 7.15 2.09 -1.42
CA ASN A 124 6.07 1.09 -1.38
C ASN A 124 6.58 -0.29 -0.97
N SER A 125 7.70 -0.73 -1.54
CA SER A 125 8.25 -2.07 -1.34
C SER A 125 9.25 -2.16 -0.18
N GLY A 126 9.92 -1.04 0.14
CA GLY A 126 11.05 -1.01 1.08
C GLY A 126 12.33 -1.62 0.52
N ASN A 127 12.38 -1.87 -0.78
CA ASN A 127 13.58 -2.38 -1.46
C ASN A 127 14.63 -1.28 -1.56
N CYS A 128 15.88 -1.60 -1.27
CA CYS A 128 16.98 -0.67 -1.35
C CYS A 128 17.29 -0.32 -2.81
N THR A 129 17.61 0.95 -3.07
CA THR A 129 18.09 1.37 -4.40
C THR A 129 19.50 0.86 -4.70
N SER A 130 20.31 0.70 -3.66
CA SER A 130 21.62 0.06 -3.70
C SER A 130 22.05 -0.41 -2.30
N CYS A 131 22.99 -1.35 -2.25
CA CYS A 131 23.53 -1.89 -0.99
C CYS A 131 24.87 -1.28 -0.61
N GLN A 132 25.15 -1.25 0.69
CA GLN A 132 26.50 -1.07 1.21
C GLN A 132 27.40 -2.24 0.78
N ALA A 133 28.72 -2.02 0.73
CA ALA A 133 29.67 -3.06 0.34
C ALA A 133 29.57 -4.29 1.26
N GLY A 134 29.52 -5.49 0.67
CA GLY A 134 29.35 -6.74 1.42
C GLY A 134 27.90 -7.23 1.56
N PHE A 135 26.92 -6.42 1.14
CA PHE A 135 25.50 -6.76 1.19
C PHE A 135 24.91 -6.88 -0.22
N GLN A 136 23.94 -7.78 -0.41
CA GLN A 136 23.32 -8.03 -1.72
C GLN A 136 21.81 -8.30 -1.61
N GLY A 137 21.15 -8.31 -2.77
CA GLY A 137 19.70 -8.51 -2.90
C GLY A 137 18.88 -7.24 -2.63
N ASP A 138 17.58 -7.31 -2.91
CA ASP A 138 16.67 -6.15 -2.87
C ASP A 138 16.52 -5.52 -1.49
N ARG A 139 16.87 -6.25 -0.41
CA ARG A 139 16.81 -5.77 0.98
C ARG A 139 18.18 -5.69 1.66
N CYS A 140 19.27 -5.79 0.88
CA CYS A 140 20.66 -5.70 1.36
C CYS A 140 20.93 -6.56 2.61
N VAL A 141 20.57 -7.83 2.50
CA VAL A 141 20.84 -8.80 3.55
C VAL A 141 22.29 -9.26 3.48
N GLU A 142 22.80 -9.68 4.64
CA GLU A 142 24.18 -10.16 4.77
C GLU A 142 24.32 -11.49 4.04
N VAL A 143 25.29 -11.56 3.12
CA VAL A 143 25.64 -12.82 2.47
C VAL A 143 26.74 -13.44 3.31
N ILE A 144 26.38 -14.38 4.21
CA ILE A 144 27.37 -15.16 4.94
C ILE A 144 28.08 -16.07 3.94
N LEU A 145 29.25 -15.63 3.47
CA LEU A 145 30.22 -16.48 2.79
C LEU A 145 30.79 -17.44 3.84
N ILE A 146 30.17 -18.60 4.02
CA ILE A 146 30.84 -19.71 4.70
C ILE A 146 31.95 -20.17 3.76
N ILE A 147 33.15 -19.64 3.94
CA ILE A 147 34.36 -20.16 3.32
C ILE A 147 34.64 -21.49 4.01
N ILE A 148 34.02 -22.58 3.52
CA ILE A 148 34.50 -23.92 3.86
C ILE A 148 35.81 -24.06 3.09
N THR A 149 36.91 -23.77 3.78
CA THR A 149 38.25 -23.97 3.24
C THR A 149 38.41 -25.45 2.89
N GLY A 150 38.47 -25.72 1.58
CA GLY A 150 38.85 -27.02 1.03
C GLY A 150 37.71 -28.03 1.01
N ASP A 151 36.91 -28.03 -0.06
CA ASP A 151 36.88 -29.13 -1.03
C ASP A 151 35.90 -28.82 -2.18
N ILE A 152 36.29 -29.27 -3.36
CA ILE A 152 35.81 -28.84 -4.69
C ILE A 152 34.39 -29.36 -4.98
N ASN A 153 33.55 -28.49 -5.59
CA ASN A 153 32.22 -28.72 -6.22
C ASN A 153 30.94 -28.34 -5.44
N PHE A 154 30.81 -27.10 -4.94
CA PHE A 154 29.55 -26.64 -4.32
C PHE A 154 29.18 -25.20 -4.68
N ILE A 155 29.13 -24.88 -5.97
CA ILE A 155 28.23 -23.83 -6.48
C ILE A 155 26.87 -24.52 -6.57
N ASP A 156 25.98 -24.32 -5.60
CA ASP A 156 24.51 -24.46 -5.74
C ASP A 156 23.78 -24.45 -4.37
N CYS A 157 23.96 -23.41 -3.54
CA CYS A 157 23.02 -23.21 -2.43
C CYS A 157 22.97 -21.77 -1.89
N LEU A 158 22.63 -20.78 -2.74
CA LEU A 158 22.09 -19.52 -2.21
C LEU A 158 20.97 -18.91 -3.06
N ILE A 159 20.13 -19.77 -3.63
CA ILE A 159 18.77 -19.43 -4.09
C ILE A 159 17.95 -20.72 -3.91
N ILE A 160 17.23 -20.91 -2.79
CA ILE A 160 16.24 -22.00 -2.55
C ILE A 160 16.35 -23.21 -3.52
N LEU A 161 17.33 -24.12 -3.35
CA LEU A 161 17.65 -25.09 -4.40
C LEU A 161 16.97 -26.47 -4.29
N ALA A 162 16.09 -26.70 -3.31
CA ALA A 162 15.20 -27.86 -3.37
C ALA A 162 13.89 -27.58 -2.65
N CYS A 163 12.79 -27.89 -3.34
CA CYS A 163 11.49 -27.97 -2.71
C CYS A 163 11.48 -29.04 -1.62
N SER A 164 10.80 -28.74 -0.51
CA SER A 164 10.61 -29.71 0.58
C SER A 164 9.91 -30.97 0.05
N ASN A 165 10.14 -32.12 0.69
CA ASN A 165 9.55 -33.44 0.38
C ASN A 165 8.01 -33.43 0.41
N TYR A 166 7.39 -32.83 -0.60
CA TYR A 166 5.95 -32.72 -0.86
C TYR A 166 5.64 -31.60 -1.88
N THR A 167 6.64 -30.83 -2.37
CA THR A 167 6.46 -29.70 -3.30
C THR A 167 7.40 -29.75 -4.49
N HIS A 168 7.05 -29.09 -5.59
CA HIS A 168 7.85 -28.98 -6.81
C HIS A 168 7.55 -27.69 -7.61
N GLY A 169 8.36 -27.45 -8.64
CA GLY A 169 8.22 -26.33 -9.59
C GLY A 169 8.83 -25.02 -9.10
N GLU A 170 8.66 -23.95 -9.89
CA GLU A 170 9.23 -22.64 -9.61
C GLU A 170 8.75 -22.11 -8.25
N SER A 171 9.68 -21.77 -7.36
CA SER A 171 9.41 -21.36 -5.97
C SER A 171 8.60 -22.37 -5.14
N CYS A 172 8.58 -23.66 -5.51
CA CYS A 172 7.91 -24.75 -4.77
C CYS A 172 6.40 -24.56 -4.58
N LYS A 173 5.78 -23.91 -5.57
CA LYS A 173 4.36 -23.55 -5.56
C LYS A 173 3.42 -24.76 -5.66
N PHE A 174 3.87 -25.87 -6.26
CA PHE A 174 3.02 -27.01 -6.55
C PHE A 174 3.27 -28.15 -5.56
N ILE A 175 2.21 -28.85 -5.16
CA ILE A 175 2.28 -29.97 -4.20
C ILE A 175 2.32 -31.29 -4.96
N CYS A 176 3.15 -32.23 -4.53
CA CYS A 176 3.21 -33.58 -5.08
C CYS A 176 1.83 -34.26 -5.10
N SER A 177 1.58 -35.10 -6.11
CA SER A 177 0.39 -35.94 -6.19
C SER A 177 0.12 -36.68 -4.88
N GLN A 178 -1.13 -36.68 -4.44
CA GLN A 178 -1.53 -37.39 -3.22
C GLN A 178 -1.33 -38.91 -3.31
N ASN A 179 -1.20 -39.41 -4.53
CA ASN A 179 -1.01 -40.82 -4.84
C ASN A 179 0.46 -41.22 -4.96
N CYS A 180 1.41 -40.29 -4.78
CA CYS A 180 2.81 -40.67 -4.60
C CYS A 180 2.97 -41.52 -3.33
N LYS A 181 3.83 -42.54 -3.39
CA LYS A 181 4.22 -43.31 -2.21
C LYS A 181 5.02 -42.45 -1.25
N SER A 182 4.71 -42.60 0.03
CA SER A 182 5.43 -41.94 1.10
C SER A 182 6.78 -42.61 1.37
N ASN A 183 7.75 -41.85 1.88
CA ASN A 183 9.00 -42.36 2.42
C ASN A 183 8.83 -42.96 3.84
N PHE A 184 9.93 -43.39 4.47
CA PHE A 184 9.94 -43.95 5.82
C PHE A 184 9.46 -42.98 6.92
N THR A 185 9.43 -41.67 6.66
CA THR A 185 8.90 -40.64 7.57
C THR A 185 7.43 -40.30 7.30
N GLY A 186 6.79 -40.97 6.34
CA GLY A 186 5.38 -40.77 6.00
C GLY A 186 5.10 -39.64 4.99
N SER A 187 6.13 -38.89 4.56
CA SER A 187 5.99 -37.78 3.62
C SER A 187 5.94 -38.25 2.16
N ARG A 188 5.05 -37.66 1.35
CA ARG A 188 4.96 -37.92 -0.10
C ARG A 188 6.17 -37.29 -0.80
N VAL A 189 6.89 -38.08 -1.59
CA VAL A 189 8.12 -37.60 -2.26
C VAL A 189 7.91 -37.59 -3.77
N CYS A 190 8.18 -36.44 -4.38
CA CYS A 190 8.24 -36.26 -5.83
C CYS A 190 9.47 -35.43 -6.21
N ASP A 191 9.85 -35.49 -7.49
CA ASP A 191 10.94 -34.71 -8.07
C ASP A 191 10.64 -33.22 -7.97
N SER A 192 11.63 -32.43 -7.53
CA SER A 192 11.46 -31.01 -7.22
C SER A 192 11.27 -30.13 -8.47
N ALA A 193 11.69 -30.58 -9.64
CA ALA A 193 11.57 -29.82 -10.88
C ALA A 193 10.25 -30.11 -11.60
N ASN A 194 9.90 -31.39 -11.78
CA ASN A 194 8.77 -31.80 -12.60
C ASN A 194 7.59 -32.43 -11.82
N GLY A 195 7.76 -32.78 -10.55
CA GLY A 195 6.68 -33.32 -9.71
C GLY A 195 6.44 -34.83 -9.85
N HIS A 196 7.28 -35.56 -10.57
CA HIS A 196 7.15 -37.01 -10.76
C HIS A 196 7.42 -37.77 -9.45
N CYS A 197 6.61 -38.78 -9.14
CA CYS A 197 6.71 -39.52 -7.88
C CYS A 197 7.96 -40.43 -7.82
N LEU A 198 8.96 -40.06 -7.02
CA LEU A 198 10.25 -40.78 -6.93
C LEU A 198 10.13 -42.19 -6.34
N ASN A 199 9.17 -42.40 -5.45
CA ASN A 199 8.91 -43.71 -4.83
C ASN A 199 7.80 -44.51 -5.55
N GLY A 200 7.37 -44.05 -6.73
CA GLY A 200 6.26 -44.62 -7.49
C GLY A 200 4.89 -44.38 -6.84
N CYS A 201 3.87 -45.09 -7.36
CA CYS A 201 2.47 -44.84 -7.03
C CYS A 201 1.91 -45.75 -5.95
N ARG A 202 0.93 -45.24 -5.19
CA ARG A 202 0.04 -46.04 -4.34
C ARG A 202 -0.72 -47.06 -5.19
N SER A 203 -1.13 -48.18 -4.56
CA SER A 203 -1.89 -49.24 -5.22
C SER A 203 -3.13 -48.69 -5.92
N GLY A 204 -3.36 -49.11 -7.17
CA GLY A 204 -4.47 -48.61 -8.00
C GLY A 204 -4.14 -47.39 -8.85
N TYR A 205 -2.94 -46.81 -8.75
CA TYR A 205 -2.49 -45.68 -9.57
C TYR A 205 -1.25 -46.00 -10.40
N ASP A 206 -1.10 -45.30 -11.53
CA ASP A 206 -0.04 -45.48 -12.51
C ASP A 206 0.35 -44.15 -13.19
N GLY A 207 1.44 -44.18 -13.94
CA GLY A 207 2.08 -43.03 -14.57
C GLY A 207 3.08 -42.31 -13.66
N LEU A 208 3.88 -41.41 -14.24
CA LEU A 208 4.96 -40.71 -13.53
C LEU A 208 4.46 -39.80 -12.40
N ASP A 209 3.24 -39.25 -12.53
CA ASP A 209 2.59 -38.39 -11.53
C ASP A 209 1.52 -39.12 -10.70
N CYS A 210 1.32 -40.42 -10.93
CA CYS A 210 0.31 -41.23 -10.24
C CYS A 210 -1.13 -40.69 -10.35
N LEU A 211 -1.45 -40.03 -11.46
CA LEU A 211 -2.78 -39.45 -11.74
C LEU A 211 -3.68 -40.41 -12.53
N LYS A 212 -3.15 -41.50 -13.09
CA LYS A 212 -3.94 -42.47 -13.86
C LYS A 212 -4.36 -43.62 -12.94
N CYS A 213 -5.64 -43.98 -12.94
CA CYS A 213 -6.09 -45.20 -12.27
C CYS A 213 -5.66 -46.43 -13.09
N LYS A 214 -5.14 -47.46 -12.43
CA LYS A 214 -5.00 -48.78 -13.02
C LYS A 214 -6.40 -49.33 -13.26
N LEU A 215 -6.83 -49.41 -14.51
CA LEU A 215 -8.03 -50.17 -14.86
C LEU A 215 -7.73 -51.62 -14.48
N MET A 216 -8.33 -52.09 -13.39
CA MET A 216 -8.42 -53.52 -13.15
C MET A 216 -9.28 -54.08 -14.27
N ASN A 217 -8.67 -54.84 -15.18
CA ASN A 217 -9.43 -55.76 -16.02
C ASN A 217 -10.07 -56.77 -15.07
N TYR A 218 -11.30 -56.48 -14.67
CA TYR A 218 -12.22 -57.51 -14.20
C TYR A 218 -12.44 -58.43 -15.39
N TYR A 219 -11.62 -59.47 -15.51
CA TYR A 219 -12.07 -60.67 -16.20
C TYR A 219 -13.22 -61.22 -15.36
N PHE A 220 -14.44 -60.97 -15.82
CA PHE A 220 -15.62 -61.71 -15.40
C PHE A 220 -15.34 -63.19 -15.74
N LEU A 221 -15.16 -64.01 -14.70
CA LEU A 221 -15.40 -65.45 -14.73
C LEU A 221 -16.72 -65.73 -14.03
#